data_AF-A0A519RWW5-F1
#
_entry.id   AF-A0A519RWW5-F1
#
_cell.length_a   1.000
_cell.length_b   1.000
_cell.length_c   1.000
_cell.angle_alpha   90.00
_cell.angle_beta   90.00
_cell.angle_gamma   90.00
#
_symmetry.space_group_name_H-M   'P 1'
#
loop_
_entity.id
_entity.type
_entity.pdbx_description
1 polymer ?
#
loop_
_entity_poly.entity_id
_entity_poly.type
_entity_poly.pdbx_seq_one_letter_code
_entity_poly.pdbx_strand_id
1 'polypeptide(L)' 'VSYDVADMLKFRNFGKKSLTEIQELVKSKGLSFGMNLSKFKLDEE' A
#
# COMPACT_ATOMS: atom_id res chain seq x y z
N VAL A 1 2.48 4.40 12.11
CA VAL A 1 1.96 5.11 10.92
C VAL A 1 1.11 4.12 10.13
N SER A 2 -0.19 4.39 9.96
CA SER A 2 -1.12 3.53 9.23
C SER A 2 -1.50 4.27 7.95
N TYR A 3 -0.95 3.86 6.81
CA TYR A 3 -1.27 4.46 5.52
C TYR A 3 -2.58 3.86 5.00
N ASP A 4 -3.68 4.61 5.11
CA ASP A 4 -4.98 4.20 4.57
C ASP A 4 -5.10 4.59 3.10
N VAL A 5 -5.81 3.80 2.30
CA VAL A 5 -6.04 4.06 0.87
C VAL A 5 -6.69 5.43 0.66
N ALA A 6 -7.48 5.90 1.62
CA ALA A 6 -8.08 7.23 1.59
C ALA A 6 -7.04 8.37 1.61
N ASP A 7 -5.87 8.17 2.22
CA ASP A 7 -4.80 9.18 2.24
C ASP A 7 -4.05 9.22 0.91
N MET A 8 -3.97 8.10 0.19
CA MET A 8 -3.36 8.08 -1.14
C MET A 8 -4.17 8.89 -2.16
N LEU A 9 -5.50 8.90 -2.05
CA LEU A 9 -6.37 9.68 -2.95
C LEU A 9 -6.28 11.20 -2.73
N LYS A 10 -5.63 11.67 -1.65
CA LYS A 10 -5.42 13.09 -1.38
C LYS A 10 -4.25 13.68 -2.19
N PHE A 11 -3.40 12.84 -2.78
CA PHE A 11 -2.29 13.32 -3.61
C PHE A 11 -2.80 13.86 -4.96
N ARG A 12 -2.34 15.06 -5.35
CA ARG A 12 -2.68 15.67 -6.64
C ARG A 12 -2.20 14.73 -7.77
N ASN A 13 -3.08 14.45 -8.74
CA ASN A 13 -2.86 13.49 -9.84
C ASN A 13 -2.84 12.01 -9.44
N PHE A 14 -3.22 11.67 -8.19
CA PHE A 14 -3.37 10.30 -7.75
C PHE A 14 -4.83 9.88 -7.82
N GLY A 15 -5.20 9.14 -8.86
CA GLY A 15 -6.57 8.73 -9.13
C GLY A 15 -6.77 7.21 -9.11
N LYS A 16 -7.95 6.77 -9.54
CA LYS A 16 -8.29 5.33 -9.62
C LYS A 16 -7.27 4.52 -10.40
N LYS A 17 -6.77 5.03 -11.53
CA LYS A 17 -5.76 4.33 -12.34
C LYS A 17 -4.46 4.11 -11.57
N SER A 18 -3.92 5.17 -10.95
CA SER A 18 -2.73 5.08 -10.10
C SER A 18 -2.93 4.09 -8.95
N LEU A 19 -4.11 4.09 -8.32
CA LEU A 19 -4.43 3.15 -7.25
C LEU A 19 -4.48 1.69 -7.75
N THR A 20 -5.10 1.43 -8.90
CA THR A 20 -5.15 0.10 -9.52
C THR A 20 -3.75 -0.39 -9.88
N GLU A 21 -2.93 0.44 -10.55
CA GLU A 21 -1.57 0.07 -10.94
C GLU A 21 -0.71 -0.27 -9.72
N ILE A 22 -0.83 0.49 -8.62
CA ILE A 22 -0.12 0.19 -7.38
C ILE A 22 -0.65 -1.09 -6.73
N GLN A 23 -1.98 -1.32 -6.70
CA GLN A 23 -2.55 -2.56 -6.16
C GLN A 23 -2.06 -3.79 -6.92
N GLU A 24 -2.03 -3.73 -8.25
CA GLU A 24 -1.51 -4.80 -9.10
C GLU A 24 -0.02 -5.04 -8.85
N LEU A 25 0.78 -3.97 -8.76
CA LEU A 25 2.21 -4.06 -8.46
C LEU A 25 2.47 -4.72 -7.10
N VAL A 26 1.77 -4.27 -6.06
CA VAL A 26 1.88 -4.82 -4.69
C VAL A 26 1.45 -6.29 -4.68
N LYS A 27 0.35 -6.63 -5.35
CA LYS A 27 -0.13 -8.01 -5.50
C LYS A 27 0.87 -8.89 -6.24
N SER A 28 1.54 -8.39 -7.28
CA SER A 28 2.58 -9.12 -8.01
C SER A 28 3.78 -9.51 -7.14
N LYS A 29 4.02 -8.76 -6.05
CA LYS A 29 5.05 -9.06 -5.05
C LYS A 29 4.55 -9.96 -3.92
N GLY A 30 3.32 -10.47 -4.02
CA GLY A 30 2.68 -11.28 -2.98
C GLY A 30 2.28 -10.47 -1.74
N LEU A 31 2.21 -9.14 -1.87
CA LEU A 31 1.87 -8.24 -0.79
C LEU A 31 0.44 -7.70 -0.98
N SER A 32 -0.13 -7.11 0.08
CA SER A 32 -1.46 -6.49 0.04
C SER A 32 -1.50 -5.26 0.92
N PHE A 33 -2.28 -4.25 0.52
CA PHE A 33 -2.60 -3.12 1.41
C PHE A 33 -3.38 -3.61 2.63
N GLY A 34 -3.10 -3.00 3.79
CA GLY A 34 -3.69 -3.44 5.06
C GLY A 34 -3.12 -4.75 5.61
N MET A 35 -2.05 -5.31 5.03
CA MET A 35 -1.41 -6.50 5.59
C MET A 35 -0.76 -6.20 6.94
N ASN A 36 -0.82 -7.17 7.85
CA ASN A 36 -0.18 -7.05 9.15
C ASN A 36 1.35 -7.19 9.02
N LEU A 37 2.07 -6.08 9.19
CA LEU A 37 3.53 -6.04 9.10
C LEU A 37 4.22 -6.65 10.33
N SER A 38 3.56 -6.65 11.50
CA SER A 38 4.11 -7.21 12.75
C SER A 38 4.45 -8.70 12.62
N LYS A 39 3.72 -9.44 11.77
CA LYS A 39 4.01 -10.84 11.46
C LYS A 39 5.38 -11.05 10.79
N PHE A 40 5.87 -10.04 10.08
CA PHE A 40 7.13 -10.12 9.33
C PHE A 40 8.35 -9.68 10.15
N LYS A 41 8.17 -9.28 11.43
CA LYS A 41 9.26 -8.84 12.34
C LYS A 41 10.26 -7.90 11.65
N LEU A 42 9.74 -6.94 10.89
CA LEU A 42 10.55 -5.96 10.13
C LEU A 42 11.18 -4.89 11.04
N ASP A 43 10.91 -4.94 12.35
CA ASP A 43 11.70 -4.27 13.39
C ASP A 43 13.05 -4.99 13.54
N GLU A 44 13.91 -4.86 12.54
CA GLU A 44 15.35 -4.99 12.68
C GLU A 44 15.97 -3.68 12.16
N GLU A 45 15.97 -2.66 13.02
CA GLU A 45 16.94 -1.56 12.99
C GLU A 45 17.41 -1.28 14.43
#